data_AF-A0A2N3E708-F1
#
_entry.id   AF-A0A2N3E708-F1
#
_cell.length_a   1.000
_cell.length_b   1.000
_cell.length_c   1.000
_cell.angle_alpha   90.00
_cell.angle_beta   90.00
_cell.angle_gamma   90.00
#
_symmetry.space_group_name_H-M   'P 1'
#
loop_
_entity.id
_entity.type
_entity.pdbx_description
1 polymer ?
#
loop_
_entity_poly.entity_id
_entity_poly.type
_entity_poly.pdbx_seq_one_letter_code
_entity_poly.pdbx_strand_id
1 'polypeptide(L)' 'RSATTTRKGLVKPEHACRPCRLPRLSLNGEYQDRRMLEALLSGLPFALARPIRSLGID' A
#
# COMPACT_ATOMS: atom_id res chain seq x y z
N ARG A 1 3.42 10.36 18.76
CA ARG A 1 4.57 10.19 17.83
C ARG A 1 4.24 9.03 16.88
N SER A 2 4.45 9.19 15.57
CA SER A 2 4.24 8.15 14.56
C SER A 2 5.39 8.14 13.54
N ALA A 3 5.54 7.05 12.77
CA ALA A 3 6.56 6.89 11.74
C ALA A 3 6.10 5.91 10.65
N THR A 4 6.60 6.12 9.44
CA THR A 4 6.33 5.27 8.27
C THR A 4 7.51 4.34 7.99
N THR A 5 7.24 3.27 7.24
CA THR A 5 8.22 2.27 6.80
C THR A 5 8.16 2.10 5.29
N THR A 6 9.08 1.32 4.72
CA THR A 6 9.08 1.00 3.28
C THR A 6 8.03 -0.06 2.87
N ARG A 7 7.25 -0.58 3.82
CA ARG A 7 6.20 -1.56 3.54
C ARG A 7 5.09 -0.93 2.70
N LYS A 8 4.77 -1.57 1.57
CA LYS A 8 3.71 -1.16 0.65
C LYS A 8 2.34 -1.36 1.31
N GLY A 9 1.47 -0.37 1.17
CA GLY A 9 0.07 -0.47 1.58
C GLY A 9 -0.53 0.85 2.03
N LEU A 10 -1.77 0.78 2.49
CA LEU A 10 -2.53 1.92 3.02
C LEU A 10 -2.69 1.80 4.55
N VAL A 11 -2.86 2.94 5.21
CA VAL A 11 -3.12 2.98 6.66
C VAL A 11 -4.50 2.40 6.94
N LYS A 12 -4.60 1.55 7.98
CA LYS A 12 -5.81 0.84 8.41
C LYS A 12 -5.93 0.94 9.93
N PRO A 13 -7.14 0.76 10.51
CA PRO A 13 -7.34 0.83 11.96
C PRO A 13 -6.42 -0.10 12.77
N GLU A 14 -6.11 -1.29 12.25
CA GLU A 14 -5.19 -2.26 12.87
C GLU A 14 -3.76 -1.72 13.12
N HIS A 15 -3.35 -0.66 12.41
CA HIS A 15 -2.04 -0.05 12.60
C HIS A 15 -1.96 0.88 13.82
N ALA A 16 -3.09 1.23 14.44
CA ALA A 16 -3.14 2.09 15.62
C ALA A 16 -2.31 1.53 16.78
N CYS A 17 -2.23 0.20 16.92
CA CYS A 17 -1.42 -0.46 17.95
C CYS A 17 0.10 -0.34 17.71
N ARG A 18 0.54 0.11 16.51
CA ARG A 18 1.96 0.20 16.11
C ARG A 18 2.23 1.48 15.30
N PRO A 19 2.11 2.67 15.90
CA PRO A 19 2.14 3.96 15.19
C PRO A 19 3.48 4.30 14.54
N CYS A 20 4.57 3.61 14.90
CA CYS A 20 5.90 3.79 14.29
C CYS A 20 6.20 2.77 13.17
N ARG A 21 5.19 2.01 12.74
CA ARG A 21 5.33 0.92 11.76
C ARG A 21 4.35 1.07 10.58
N LEU A 22 3.91 2.29 10.28
CA LEU A 22 2.91 2.57 9.26
C LEU A 22 3.41 2.18 7.86
N PRO A 23 2.55 1.65 6.97
CA PRO A 23 2.89 1.42 5.57
C PRO A 23 2.91 2.74 4.79
N ARG A 24 3.44 2.70 3.56
CA ARG A 24 3.40 3.81 2.62
C ARG A 24 2.94 3.38 1.23
N LEU A 25 2.24 4.27 0.55
CA LEU A 25 2.05 4.25 -0.90
C LEU A 25 3.16 5.11 -1.52
N SER A 26 4.00 4.51 -2.37
CA SER A 26 5.05 5.24 -3.09
C SER A 26 4.51 5.65 -4.45
N LEU A 27 4.59 6.95 -4.76
CA LEU A 27 4.30 7.48 -6.09
C LEU A 27 5.60 8.05 -6.65
N ASN A 28 5.97 7.64 -7.86
CA ASN A 28 7.04 8.29 -8.62
C ASN A 28 6.41 9.36 -9.54
N GLY A 29 7.23 10.19 -10.18
CA GLY A 29 6.76 11.22 -11.13
C GLY A 29 6.03 10.64 -12.36
N GLU A 30 6.34 9.41 -12.74
CA GLU A 30 5.79 8.72 -13.92
C GLU A 30 4.37 8.15 -13.70
N TYR A 31 3.94 7.93 -12.45
CA TYR A 31 2.63 7.36 -12.12
C TYR A 31 1.67 8.39 -11.50
N GLN A 32 1.62 9.60 -12.09
CA GLN A 32 0.69 10.67 -11.71
C GLN A 32 -0.61 10.67 -12.53
N ASP A 33 -0.89 9.61 -13.29
CA ASP A 33 -2.21 9.41 -13.87
C ASP A 33 -3.26 9.27 -12.75
N ARG A 34 -4.34 10.06 -12.85
CA ARG A 34 -5.34 10.13 -11.78
C ARG A 34 -6.10 8.83 -11.59
N ARG A 35 -6.36 8.09 -12.67
CA ARG A 35 -7.06 6.79 -12.60
C ARG A 35 -6.18 5.75 -11.92
N MET A 36 -4.88 5.77 -12.22
CA MET A 36 -3.91 4.91 -11.54
C MET A 36 -3.85 5.22 -10.04
N LEU A 37 -3.85 6.50 -9.67
CA LEU A 37 -3.87 6.91 -8.27
C LEU A 37 -5.15 6.45 -7.56
N GLU A 38 -6.32 6.61 -8.18
CA GLU A 38 -7.60 6.12 -7.65
C GLU A 38 -7.57 4.60 -7.43
N ALA A 39 -7.05 3.84 -8.39
CA ALA A 39 -6.88 2.40 -8.25
C ALA A 39 -5.94 2.03 -7.09
N LEU A 40 -4.81 2.73 -6.92
CA LEU A 40 -3.88 2.51 -5.81
C LEU A 40 -4.52 2.86 -4.45
N LEU A 41 -5.27 3.96 -4.38
CA LEU A 41 -5.98 4.41 -3.17
C LEU A 41 -7.17 3.53 -2.80
N SER A 42 -7.76 2.80 -3.76
CA SER A 42 -8.81 1.82 -3.47
C SER A 42 -8.32 0.67 -2.57
N GLY A 43 -7.00 0.46 -2.48
CA GLY A 43 -6.41 -0.65 -1.74
C GLY A 43 -6.47 -1.99 -2.47
N LEU A 44 -7.20 -2.09 -3.59
CA LEU A 44 -7.39 -3.31 -4.36
C LEU A 44 -6.06 -3.95 -4.80
N PRO A 45 -5.09 -3.20 -5.36
CA PRO A 45 -3.80 -3.79 -5.74
C PRO A 45 -3.05 -4.44 -4.55
N PHE A 46 -3.14 -3.83 -3.36
CA PHE A 46 -2.48 -4.37 -2.16
C PHE A 46 -3.20 -5.59 -1.59
N ALA A 47 -4.52 -5.65 -1.73
CA ALA A 47 -5.31 -6.81 -1.33
C ALA A 47 -5.02 -8.02 -2.23
N LEU A 48 -4.92 -7.79 -3.54
CA LEU A 48 -4.66 -8.82 -4.55
C LEU A 48 -3.19 -9.28 -4.59
N ALA A 49 -2.24 -8.44 -4.17
CA ALA A 49 -0.83 -8.83 -4.14
C ALA A 49 -0.56 -10.08 -3.28
N ARG A 50 -1.33 -10.31 -2.21
CA ARG A 50 -1.19 -11.51 -1.35
C ARG A 50 -1.60 -12.80 -2.08
N PRO A 51 -2.81 -12.91 -2.66
CA PRO A 51 -3.21 -14.10 -3.41
C PRO A 51 -2.40 -14.28 -4.70
N ILE A 52 -2.05 -13.20 -5.43
CA ILE A 52 -1.22 -13.30 -6.65
C ILE A 52 0.13 -13.94 -6.34
N ARG A 53 0.79 -13.50 -5.26
CA ARG A 53 2.05 -14.11 -4.81
C ARG A 53 1.89 -15.57 -4.38
N SER A 54 0.75 -15.95 -3.80
CA SER A 54 0.47 -17.36 -3.47
C SER A 54 0.19 -18.24 -4.68
N LEU A 55 -0.18 -17.64 -5.82
CA LEU A 55 -0.37 -18.34 -7.09
C LEU A 55 0.95 -18.54 -7.87
N GLY A 56 2.09 -18.12 -7.30
CA GLY A 56 3.41 -18.28 -7.93
C GLY A 56 3.66 -17.31 -9.10
N ILE A 57 2.87 -16.25 -9.19
CA ILE A 57 3.08 -15.16 -10.14
C ILE A 57 3.93 -14.11 -9.42
N ASP A 58 5.23 -14.06 -9.74
CA ASP A 58 6.18 -13.04 -9.29
C ASP A 58 6.30 -11.89 -10.31
#